data_AF-A0A9E7R1X6-F1
#
_entry.id   AF-A0A9E7R1X6-F1
#
_cell.length_a   1.000
_cell.length_b   1.000
_cell.length_c   1.000
_cell.angle_alpha   90.00
_cell.angle_beta   90.00
_cell.angle_gamma   90.00
#
_symmetry.space_group_name_H-M   'P 1'
#
loop_
_entity.id
_entity.type
_entity.pdbx_description
1 polymer ?
#
loop_
_entity_poly.entity_id
_entity_poly.type
_entity_poly.pdbx_seq_one_letter_code
_entity_poly.pdbx_strand_id
1 'polypeptide(L)' 'MAAANNPSVRSASYAPCYDCNEGTVVWDHESQTSRCRECGSDL' A
#
# COMPACT_ATOMS: atom_id res chain seq x y z
N MET A 1 -4.09 13.73 29.44
CA MET A 1 -3.96 12.39 28.80
C MET A 1 -5.35 12.06 28.27
N ALA A 2 -5.65 11.68 27.03
CA ALA A 2 -4.89 11.17 25.90
C ALA A 2 -5.44 11.82 24.61
N ALA A 3 -4.57 12.00 23.61
CA ALA A 3 -4.96 12.51 22.30
C ALA A 3 -5.96 11.56 21.65
N ALA A 4 -7.06 12.11 21.14
CA ALA A 4 -7.97 11.38 20.26
C ALA A 4 -7.15 10.89 19.06
N ASN A 5 -6.89 9.58 19.02
CA ASN A 5 -6.38 8.89 17.83
C ASN A 5 -7.47 8.97 16.77
N ASN A 6 -7.49 10.07 16.03
CA ASN A 6 -8.30 10.21 14.83
C ASN A 6 -7.53 9.50 13.71
N PRO A 7 -7.93 8.29 13.27
CA PRO A 7 -7.21 7.54 12.24
C PRO A 7 -7.24 8.23 10.86
N SER A 8 -7.88 9.39 10.77
CA SER A 8 -7.90 10.27 9.59
C SER A 8 -6.57 10.98 9.30
N VAL A 9 -5.45 10.49 9.84
CA VAL A 9 -4.12 10.91 9.41
C VAL A 9 -4.01 10.50 7.94
N ARG A 10 -4.03 11.49 7.05
CA ARG A 10 -3.84 11.34 5.61
C ARG A 10 -2.40 10.85 5.35
N SER A 11 -2.14 9.60 5.64
CA SER A 11 -0.95 8.90 5.17
C SER A 11 -1.19 8.58 3.70
N ALA A 12 -0.16 8.72 2.85
CA ALA A 12 -0.22 8.45 1.42
C ALA A 12 -1.16 7.26 1.12
N SER A 13 -2.13 7.45 0.23
CA SER A 13 -3.08 6.41 -0.18
C SER A 13 -2.34 5.33 -0.97
N TYR A 14 -1.59 4.51 -0.25
CA TYR A 14 -0.99 3.31 -0.77
C TYR A 14 -2.12 2.31 -1.00
N ALA A 15 -2.33 1.94 -2.27
CA ALA A 15 -3.32 0.93 -2.60
C ALA A 15 -2.90 -0.38 -1.92
N PRO A 16 -3.77 -1.01 -1.12
CA PRO A 16 -3.48 -2.31 -0.53
C PRO A 16 -3.38 -3.36 -1.63
N CYS A 17 -2.50 -4.32 -1.47
CA CYS A 17 -2.46 -5.49 -2.36
C CYS A 17 -3.61 -6.43 -2.01
N TYR A 18 -4.48 -6.71 -2.98
CA TYR A 18 -5.63 -7.58 -2.78
C TYR A 18 -5.27 -9.08 -2.66
N ASP A 19 -4.10 -9.49 -3.15
CA ASP A 19 -3.63 -10.88 -3.04
C ASP A 19 -3.20 -11.24 -1.61
N CYS A 20 -2.36 -10.42 -0.99
CA CYS A 20 -1.85 -10.69 0.35
C CYS A 20 -2.55 -9.91 1.47
N ASN A 21 -3.36 -8.88 1.16
CA ASN A 21 -4.04 -7.98 2.10
C ASN A 21 -3.14 -7.30 3.15
N GLU A 22 -1.84 -7.46 3.05
CA GLU A 22 -0.83 -6.94 3.99
C GLU A 22 0.09 -5.93 3.31
N GLY A 23 0.34 -6.12 2.01
CA GLY A 23 1.28 -5.32 1.25
C GLY A 23 0.69 -4.08 0.60
N THR A 24 1.59 -3.29 0.03
CA THR A 24 1.30 -2.06 -0.72
C THR A 24 1.66 -2.23 -2.18
N VAL A 25 0.78 -1.78 -3.05
CA VAL A 25 0.99 -1.72 -4.50
C VAL A 25 1.86 -0.50 -4.82
N VAL A 26 2.95 -0.74 -5.53
CA VAL A 26 3.90 0.28 -5.99
C VAL A 26 4.09 0.17 -7.50
N TRP A 27 4.34 1.29 -8.16
CA TRP A 27 4.67 1.30 -9.59
C TRP A 27 6.12 0.86 -9.80
N ASP A 28 6.31 -0.17 -10.63
CA ASP A 28 7.61 -0.66 -11.07
C ASP A 28 8.00 -0.02 -12.40
N HIS A 29 9.05 0.79 -12.39
CA HIS A 29 9.51 1.51 -13.59
C HIS A 29 10.17 0.59 -14.62
N GLU A 30 10.78 -0.51 -14.20
CA GLU A 30 11.47 -1.45 -15.10
C GLU A 30 10.46 -2.26 -15.92
N SER A 31 9.45 -2.79 -15.23
CA SER A 31 8.39 -3.61 -15.80
C SER A 31 7.21 -2.79 -16.33
N GLN A 32 7.20 -1.47 -16.06
CA GLN A 32 6.10 -0.56 -16.39
C GLN A 32 4.73 -1.07 -15.93
N THR A 33 4.70 -1.70 -14.75
CA THR A 33 3.49 -2.29 -14.16
C THR A 33 3.40 -1.95 -12.67
N SER A 34 2.22 -2.10 -12.08
CA SER A 34 2.07 -2.02 -10.63
C SER A 34 2.32 -3.39 -10.02
N ARG A 35 3.11 -3.46 -8.95
CA ARG A 35 3.32 -4.70 -8.19
C ARG A 35 3.26 -4.50 -6.70
N CYS A 36 2.89 -5.52 -5.97
CA CYS A 36 2.95 -5.54 -4.53
C CYS A 36 4.40 -5.60 -4.04
N ARG A 37 4.78 -4.72 -3.11
CA ARG A 37 6.11 -4.73 -2.50
C ARG A 37 6.38 -5.96 -1.63
N GLU A 38 5.34 -6.53 -1.01
CA GLU A 38 5.49 -7.63 -0.04
C GLU A 38 5.42 -9.00 -0.71
N CYS A 39 4.37 -9.28 -1.48
CA CYS A 39 4.19 -10.60 -2.12
C CYS A 39 4.66 -10.66 -3.57
N GLY A 40 4.99 -9.52 -4.19
CA GLY A 40 5.43 -9.48 -5.59
C GLY A 40 4.32 -9.67 -6.62
N SER A 41 3.04 -9.72 -6.21
CA SER A 41 1.92 -9.87 -7.15
C SER A 41 1.81 -8.65 -8.08
N ASP A 42 1.74 -8.90 -9.38
CA ASP A 42 1.51 -7.87 -10.40
C ASP A 42 0.01 -7.54 -10.49
N LEU A 43 -0.32 -6.26 -10.75
CA LEU A 43 -1.69 -5.72 -10.76
C LEU A 43 -2.10 -5.17 -12.12
#